data_AF-A0A8D2FY17-F1
#
_entry.id   AF-A0A8D2FY17-F1
#
_cell.length_a   1.000
_cell.length_b   1.000
_cell.length_c   1.000
_cell.angle_alpha   90.00
_cell.angle_beta   90.00
_cell.angle_gamma   90.00
#
_symmetry.space_group_name_H-M   'P 1'
#
loop_
_entity.id
_entity.type
_entity.pdbx_description
1 polymer ?
#
loop_
_entity_poly.entity_id
_entity_poly.type
_entity_poly.pdbx_seq_one_letter_code
_entity_poly.pdbx_strand_id
1 'polypeptide(L)'
;MKMRIRTPPRLLELAGRSLLRDQALTISTLEELPTELFPPLFMELMVQAWPFLRLPLGSLMKRPCLETFQAVLDGLDALVTQRVRLRRWKLQVLDLQDVSENFWMVWSEVMAGGCLPNDMWNRKPVQDCPRMRGQQPLTVFMDLCLKTRTLDECLTCLFLWVKQREGLLHLCCKKLKMLGMPLHNIRNVLKIVNLDCIQEVEVNCNWTLPVLAEFTPYLGQMRNLHRLVLSDVDVSRYISPEKKKEFVTQFTSQFLKLRYLQKLYMNSVSFLEGHLDQLLSCLKTSLKILAITNCVLLESDLRHLSQCPSISQLKTLDLTGIRLANFSLVPLQVLLEKVAGTLEYLDLDDCGIVDSQVNTILPALSRCFELTTFNFRGNPVSMATLENLLCHTIRLDNLCLELYPAPRESYDADGTLCQSRFAQLGAELMGRVRDLREPKRILFCTDYCPRCGNRSFYDLELDQCCC
;
A
#
# COMPACT_ATOMS: atom_id res chain seq x y z
N MET A 1 -6.55 43.23 -28.96
CA MET A 1 -6.07 42.07 -29.76
C MET A 1 -4.86 41.48 -29.04
N LYS A 2 -5.04 40.45 -28.20
CA LYS A 2 -3.93 39.81 -27.46
C LYS A 2 -3.20 38.86 -28.42
N MET A 3 -1.97 39.19 -28.83
CA MET A 3 -1.10 38.27 -29.56
C MET A 3 -0.75 37.09 -28.64
N ARG A 4 -1.16 35.87 -29.03
CA ARG A 4 -0.67 34.63 -28.41
C ARG A 4 0.77 34.43 -28.85
N ILE A 5 1.73 34.70 -27.97
CA ILE A 5 3.13 34.30 -28.13
C ILE A 5 3.15 32.77 -28.08
N ARG A 6 3.34 32.10 -29.22
CA ARG A 6 3.57 30.66 -29.29
C ARG A 6 5.03 30.40 -28.96
N THR A 7 5.28 29.67 -27.87
CA THR A 7 6.60 29.15 -27.55
C THR A 7 7.08 28.24 -28.70
N PRO A 8 8.33 28.41 -29.20
CA PRO A 8 8.86 27.55 -30.25
C PRO A 8 9.00 26.10 -29.72
N PRO A 9 8.71 25.09 -30.56
CA PRO A 9 8.81 23.69 -30.17
C PRO A 9 10.27 23.32 -29.84
N ARG A 10 10.45 22.42 -28.86
CA ARG A 10 11.78 21.94 -28.46
C ARG A 10 12.41 21.11 -29.58
N LEU A 11 13.75 21.05 -29.65
CA LEU A 11 14.47 20.26 -30.66
C LEU A 11 14.02 18.79 -30.68
N LEU A 12 13.77 18.21 -29.51
CA LEU A 12 13.25 16.85 -29.34
C LEU A 12 11.88 16.68 -30.02
N GLU A 13 11.00 17.68 -29.92
CA GLU A 13 9.67 17.66 -30.55
C GLU A 13 9.77 17.79 -32.08
N LEU A 14 10.74 18.56 -32.57
CA LEU A 14 11.02 18.70 -34.00
C LEU A 14 11.61 17.40 -34.59
N ALA A 15 12.55 16.78 -33.88
CA ALA A 15 13.12 15.48 -34.24
C ALA A 15 12.02 14.40 -34.28
N GLY A 16 11.18 14.33 -33.24
CA GLY A 16 10.03 13.42 -33.20
C GLY A 16 9.07 13.64 -34.36
N ARG A 17 8.72 14.89 -34.69
CA ARG A 17 7.86 15.22 -35.84
C ARG A 17 8.48 14.87 -37.19
N SER A 18 9.80 14.99 -37.33
CA SER A 18 10.50 14.62 -38.56
C SER A 18 10.48 13.12 -38.78
N LEU A 19 10.74 12.34 -37.72
CA LEU A 19 10.73 10.88 -37.76
C LEU A 19 9.32 10.33 -38.00
N LEU A 20 8.27 10.91 -37.40
CA LEU A 20 6.87 10.51 -37.67
C LEU A 20 6.45 10.68 -39.14
N ARG A 21 7.10 11.57 -39.90
CA ARG A 21 6.84 11.73 -41.34
C ARG A 21 7.44 10.61 -42.19
N ASP A 22 8.47 9.95 -41.69
CA ASP A 22 9.13 8.81 -42.34
C ASP A 22 9.10 7.58 -41.44
N GLN A 23 7.94 6.90 -41.45
CA GLN A 23 7.69 5.72 -40.63
C GLN A 23 8.64 4.56 -40.98
N ALA A 24 8.99 4.39 -42.25
CA ALA A 24 9.88 3.32 -42.70
C ALA A 24 11.30 3.52 -42.17
N LEU A 25 11.83 4.75 -42.25
CA LEU A 25 13.13 5.10 -41.68
C LEU A 25 13.14 4.90 -40.16
N THR A 26 12.08 5.35 -39.48
CA THR A 26 11.93 5.22 -38.01
C THR A 26 11.92 3.76 -37.57
N ILE A 27 11.22 2.87 -38.29
CA ILE A 27 11.20 1.43 -38.01
C ILE A 27 12.58 0.80 -38.25
N SER A 28 13.29 1.22 -39.32
CA SER A 28 14.60 0.66 -39.65
C SER A 28 15.71 1.06 -38.67
N THR A 29 15.59 2.21 -38.03
CA THR A 29 16.60 2.80 -37.12
C THR A 29 16.20 2.72 -35.64
N LEU A 30 15.14 1.96 -35.32
CA LEU A 30 14.54 1.94 -33.97
C LEU A 30 15.50 1.48 -32.87
N GLU A 31 16.50 0.65 -33.20
CA GLU A 31 17.57 0.22 -32.26
C GLU A 31 18.59 1.34 -31.94
N GLU A 32 18.73 2.33 -32.82
CA GLU A 32 19.75 3.39 -32.75
C GLU A 32 19.18 4.71 -32.18
N LEU A 33 17.85 4.80 -32.02
CA LEU A 33 17.18 6.00 -31.54
C LEU A 33 17.33 6.17 -30.02
N PRO A 34 17.62 7.40 -29.54
CA PRO A 34 17.55 7.73 -28.12
C PRO A 34 16.19 7.41 -27.51
N THR A 35 16.19 6.85 -26.30
CA THR A 35 14.99 6.41 -25.58
C THR A 35 13.99 7.53 -25.32
N GLU A 36 14.45 8.78 -25.23
CA GLU A 36 13.64 9.99 -25.03
C GLU A 36 12.72 10.27 -26.22
N LEU A 37 13.03 9.72 -27.40
CA LEU A 37 12.20 9.84 -28.59
C LEU A 37 11.12 8.76 -28.68
N PHE A 38 11.16 7.69 -27.90
CA PHE A 38 10.14 6.64 -28.00
C PHE A 38 8.73 7.06 -27.57
N PRO A 39 8.52 7.80 -26.46
CA PRO A 39 7.18 8.26 -26.11
C PRO A 39 6.47 9.09 -27.20
N PRO A 40 7.11 10.10 -27.85
CA PRO A 40 6.45 10.85 -28.91
C PRO A 40 6.36 10.09 -30.25
N LEU A 41 7.15 9.04 -30.46
CA LEU A 41 7.15 8.26 -31.71
C LEU A 41 6.21 7.06 -31.67
N PHE A 42 5.75 6.63 -30.49
CA PHE A 42 5.06 5.37 -30.31
C PHE A 42 3.80 5.25 -31.19
N MET A 43 3.85 4.29 -32.12
CA MET A 43 2.82 4.00 -33.12
C MET A 43 2.66 2.47 -33.26
N GLU A 44 1.53 2.02 -33.79
CA GLU A 44 1.21 0.58 -33.97
C GLU A 44 2.34 -0.22 -34.64
N LEU A 45 2.91 0.30 -35.74
CA LEU A 45 3.97 -0.37 -36.49
C LEU A 45 5.27 -0.57 -35.69
N MET A 46 5.52 0.25 -34.67
CA MET A 46 6.70 0.10 -33.81
C MET A 46 6.60 -1.11 -32.90
N VAL A 47 5.39 -1.55 -32.56
CA VAL A 47 5.17 -2.75 -31.74
C VAL A 47 5.65 -4.00 -32.49
N GLN A 48 5.39 -4.05 -33.80
CA GLN A 48 5.78 -5.17 -34.65
C GLN A 48 7.30 -5.31 -34.85
N ALA A 49 8.00 -4.17 -34.77
CA ALA A 49 9.44 -4.09 -34.93
C ALA A 49 10.18 -3.83 -33.61
N TRP A 50 9.51 -4.00 -32.46
CA TRP A 50 10.07 -3.62 -31.16
C TRP A 50 11.35 -4.42 -30.86
N PRO A 51 12.51 -3.74 -30.71
CA PRO A 51 13.79 -4.45 -30.72
C PRO A 51 14.17 -5.02 -29.36
N PHE A 52 13.44 -4.71 -28.29
CA PHE A 52 13.78 -5.09 -26.91
C PHE A 52 12.91 -6.23 -26.37
N LEU A 53 13.41 -6.92 -25.33
CA LEU A 53 12.70 -8.00 -24.65
C LEU A 53 11.44 -7.54 -23.90
N ARG A 54 11.37 -6.25 -23.51
CA ARG A 54 10.26 -5.67 -22.75
C ARG A 54 9.71 -4.43 -23.45
N LEU A 55 8.39 -4.30 -23.52
CA LEU A 55 7.67 -3.12 -24.00
C LEU A 55 6.95 -2.45 -22.81
N PRO A 56 7.41 -1.30 -22.30
CA PRO A 56 6.79 -0.55 -21.19
C PRO A 56 5.60 0.28 -21.67
N LEU A 57 4.54 -0.39 -22.14
CA LEU A 57 3.39 0.27 -22.73
C LEU A 57 2.70 1.24 -21.75
N GLY A 58 2.65 0.92 -20.46
CA GLY A 58 2.05 1.79 -19.44
C GLY A 58 2.72 3.17 -19.38
N SER A 59 4.05 3.21 -19.44
CA SER A 59 4.83 4.46 -19.43
C SER A 59 4.78 5.19 -20.78
N LEU A 60 4.62 4.47 -21.90
CA LEU A 60 4.51 5.03 -23.25
C LEU A 60 3.13 5.65 -23.51
N MET A 61 2.08 5.01 -23.01
CA MET A 61 0.69 5.43 -23.21
C MET A 61 0.15 6.05 -21.93
N LYS A 62 0.58 7.28 -21.60
CA LYS A 62 0.09 8.02 -20.41
C LYS A 62 -1.44 8.25 -20.43
N ARG A 63 -2.06 8.24 -21.62
CA ARG A 63 -3.52 8.23 -21.83
C ARG A 63 -3.84 7.35 -23.04
N PRO A 64 -4.05 6.04 -22.84
CA PRO A 64 -4.40 5.18 -23.96
C PRO A 64 -5.80 5.53 -24.43
N CYS A 65 -5.97 5.87 -25.71
CA CYS A 65 -7.27 5.79 -26.34
C CYS A 65 -7.53 4.33 -26.74
N LEU A 66 -8.80 3.91 -26.70
CA LEU A 66 -9.18 2.52 -26.97
C LEU A 66 -8.66 2.03 -28.32
N GLU A 67 -8.73 2.89 -29.34
CA GLU A 67 -8.28 2.60 -30.71
C GLU A 67 -6.78 2.28 -30.75
N THR A 68 -5.93 3.12 -30.14
CA THR A 68 -4.49 2.87 -30.09
C THR A 68 -4.16 1.63 -29.27
N PHE A 69 -4.87 1.40 -28.16
CA PHE A 69 -4.65 0.21 -27.33
C PHE A 69 -5.02 -1.07 -28.09
N GLN A 70 -6.16 -1.06 -28.80
CA GLN A 70 -6.59 -2.17 -29.64
C GLN A 70 -5.60 -2.42 -30.78
N ALA A 71 -5.15 -1.36 -31.47
CA ALA A 71 -4.14 -1.47 -32.52
C ALA A 71 -2.83 -2.10 -32.01
N VAL A 72 -2.38 -1.73 -30.80
CA VAL A 72 -1.20 -2.37 -30.18
C VAL A 72 -1.45 -3.86 -29.92
N LEU A 73 -2.61 -4.24 -29.39
CA LEU A 73 -2.95 -5.65 -29.16
C LEU A 73 -3.06 -6.44 -30.47
N ASP A 74 -3.61 -5.85 -31.53
CA ASP A 74 -3.72 -6.46 -32.86
C ASP A 74 -2.33 -6.61 -33.51
N GLY A 75 -1.47 -5.60 -33.34
CA GLY A 75 -0.07 -5.65 -33.74
C GLY A 75 0.71 -6.75 -33.03
N LEU A 76 0.47 -6.97 -31.74
CA LEU A 76 1.02 -8.11 -30.98
C LEU A 76 0.39 -9.44 -31.41
N ASP A 77 -0.88 -9.45 -31.82
CA ASP A 77 -1.58 -10.67 -32.20
C ASP A 77 -1.12 -11.24 -33.55
N ALA A 78 -0.99 -10.38 -34.57
CA ALA A 78 -0.42 -10.76 -35.86
C ALA A 78 0.92 -11.47 -35.66
N LEU A 79 1.66 -10.96 -34.70
CA LEU A 79 2.95 -11.37 -34.25
C LEU A 79 2.90 -12.72 -33.47
N VAL A 80 2.08 -12.86 -32.44
CA VAL A 80 1.97 -14.10 -31.64
C VAL A 80 1.39 -15.26 -32.46
N THR A 81 0.48 -14.96 -33.39
CA THR A 81 -0.23 -15.96 -34.21
C THR A 81 0.57 -16.36 -35.45
N GLN A 82 1.31 -15.43 -36.08
CA GLN A 82 2.22 -15.78 -37.17
C GLN A 82 3.51 -16.36 -36.58
N ARG A 83 3.67 -17.69 -36.67
CA ARG A 83 4.89 -18.43 -36.30
C ARG A 83 6.17 -18.01 -37.06
N VAL A 84 6.10 -16.97 -37.88
CA VAL A 84 7.21 -16.37 -38.60
C VAL A 84 7.92 -15.41 -37.66
N ARG A 85 8.90 -15.91 -36.91
CA ARG A 85 9.84 -15.04 -36.20
C ARG A 85 10.55 -14.16 -37.22
N LEU A 86 10.09 -12.93 -37.41
CA LEU A 86 10.91 -11.89 -38.00
C LEU A 86 12.21 -11.88 -37.19
N ARG A 87 13.38 -12.00 -37.86
CA ARG A 87 14.70 -12.13 -37.22
C ARG A 87 15.01 -11.05 -36.16
N ARG A 88 14.21 -9.98 -36.11
CA ARG A 88 14.35 -8.81 -35.23
C ARG A 88 13.47 -8.82 -33.98
N TRP A 89 12.46 -9.69 -33.87
CA TRP A 89 11.59 -9.69 -32.70
C TRP A 89 12.28 -10.31 -31.49
N LYS A 90 12.44 -9.51 -30.42
CA LYS A 90 12.91 -9.98 -29.10
C LYS A 90 11.87 -9.87 -27.96
N LEU A 91 10.77 -9.13 -28.13
CA LEU A 91 9.74 -8.92 -27.09
C LEU A 91 9.16 -10.22 -26.49
N GLN A 92 9.32 -10.36 -25.17
CA GLN A 92 8.78 -11.44 -24.32
C GLN A 92 7.88 -10.91 -23.20
N VAL A 93 7.95 -9.61 -22.89
CA VAL A 93 7.23 -9.00 -21.78
C VAL A 93 6.53 -7.72 -22.23
N LEU A 94 5.20 -7.69 -22.13
CA LEU A 94 4.42 -6.46 -22.21
C LEU A 94 4.21 -5.93 -20.78
N ASP A 95 4.65 -4.72 -20.50
CA ASP A 95 4.54 -4.10 -19.18
C ASP A 95 3.55 -2.93 -19.23
N LEU A 96 2.35 -3.17 -18.71
CA LEU A 96 1.26 -2.20 -18.63
C LEU A 96 1.31 -1.39 -17.33
N GLN A 97 2.29 -1.63 -16.46
CA GLN A 97 2.43 -0.90 -15.21
C GLN A 97 2.87 0.54 -15.49
N ASP A 98 2.33 1.49 -14.72
CA ASP A 98 2.82 2.87 -14.72
C ASP A 98 4.12 2.94 -13.91
N VAL A 99 5.21 2.47 -14.52
CA VAL A 99 6.54 2.53 -13.92
C VAL A 99 7.11 3.92 -14.23
N SER A 100 7.47 4.66 -13.18
CA SER A 100 7.98 6.04 -13.22
C SER A 100 9.07 6.28 -14.28
N GLU A 101 9.27 7.55 -14.64
CA GLU A 101 10.28 8.07 -15.59
C GLU A 101 11.71 7.53 -15.36
N ASN A 102 12.04 7.05 -14.15
CA ASN A 102 13.29 6.35 -13.83
C ASN A 102 13.54 5.09 -14.67
N PHE A 103 12.50 4.47 -15.24
CA PHE A 103 12.67 3.37 -16.20
C PHE A 103 13.51 3.80 -17.41
N TRP A 104 13.22 4.98 -17.95
CA TRP A 104 13.96 5.54 -19.10
C TRP A 104 15.35 6.00 -18.72
N MET A 105 15.55 6.59 -17.53
CA MET A 105 16.89 6.98 -17.06
C MET A 105 17.82 5.77 -16.90
N VAL A 106 17.36 4.69 -16.25
CA VAL A 106 18.15 3.46 -16.09
C VAL A 106 18.41 2.79 -17.45
N TRP A 107 17.48 2.88 -18.40
CA TRP A 107 17.68 2.41 -19.77
C TRP A 107 18.71 3.24 -20.55
N SER A 108 18.69 4.56 -20.39
CA SER A 108 19.61 5.49 -21.06
C SER A 108 21.06 5.36 -20.57
N GLU A 109 21.26 5.21 -19.24
CA GLU A 109 22.60 5.07 -18.64
C GLU A 109 23.29 3.76 -19.03
N VAL A 110 22.52 2.67 -19.20
CA VAL A 110 23.06 1.37 -19.60
C VAL A 110 23.43 1.31 -21.07
N MET A 111 22.73 2.06 -21.95
CA MET A 111 23.08 2.17 -23.38
C MET A 111 24.23 3.14 -23.62
N ALA A 112 24.36 4.21 -22.82
CA ALA A 112 25.46 5.18 -22.93
C ALA A 112 26.83 4.59 -22.52
N GLY A 113 26.85 3.51 -21.74
CA GLY A 113 28.07 2.89 -21.21
C GLY A 113 28.81 1.93 -22.16
N GLY A 114 28.34 1.70 -23.39
CA GLY A 114 29.04 0.90 -24.42
C GLY A 114 29.26 -0.59 -24.13
N CYS A 115 29.00 -1.06 -22.92
CA CYS A 115 29.07 -2.47 -22.53
C CYS A 115 27.66 -3.01 -22.38
N LEU A 116 27.22 -3.87 -23.32
CA LEU A 116 26.04 -4.74 -23.15
C LEU A 116 26.32 -5.69 -21.99
N PRO A 117 25.77 -5.50 -20.77
CA PRO A 117 25.87 -6.51 -19.74
C PRO A 117 24.69 -7.44 -19.98
N ASN A 118 24.85 -8.34 -20.95
CA ASN A 118 23.89 -9.43 -21.22
C ASN A 118 23.58 -10.21 -19.92
N ASP A 119 24.47 -10.14 -18.91
CA ASP A 119 24.39 -10.84 -17.63
C ASP A 119 23.72 -10.06 -16.48
N MET A 120 23.55 -8.74 -16.55
CA MET A 120 22.81 -7.99 -15.50
C MET A 120 21.29 -8.07 -15.68
N TRP A 121 20.84 -8.23 -16.92
CA TRP A 121 19.44 -8.24 -17.32
C TRP A 121 18.88 -9.66 -17.49
N ASN A 122 19.80 -10.63 -17.58
CA ASN A 122 19.57 -12.05 -17.29
C ASN A 122 19.61 -12.39 -15.79
N ARG A 123 19.67 -11.39 -14.89
CA ARG A 123 19.14 -11.64 -13.56
C ARG A 123 17.71 -12.06 -13.79
N LYS A 124 17.46 -13.36 -13.58
CA LYS A 124 16.12 -13.88 -13.33
C LYS A 124 15.43 -12.79 -12.52
N PRO A 125 14.20 -12.36 -12.87
CA PRO A 125 13.40 -11.71 -11.84
C PRO A 125 13.56 -12.58 -10.61
N VAL A 126 13.84 -11.98 -9.44
CA VAL A 126 13.86 -12.67 -8.14
C VAL A 126 12.85 -13.81 -8.25
N GLN A 127 13.32 -15.04 -8.05
CA GLN A 127 12.76 -16.29 -8.53
C GLN A 127 11.25 -16.46 -8.24
N ASP A 128 10.39 -15.73 -8.94
CA ASP A 128 9.00 -15.42 -8.55
C ASP A 128 7.96 -15.97 -9.53
N CYS A 129 8.38 -16.76 -10.53
CA CYS A 129 7.48 -17.54 -11.38
C CYS A 129 8.02 -18.96 -11.56
N PRO A 130 7.18 -20.02 -11.48
CA PRO A 130 7.62 -21.38 -11.75
C PRO A 130 8.17 -21.48 -13.18
N ARG A 131 9.35 -22.10 -13.32
CA ARG A 131 9.94 -22.43 -14.63
C ARG A 131 9.01 -23.40 -15.38
N MET A 132 8.22 -22.90 -16.32
CA MET A 132 7.49 -23.75 -17.27
C MET A 132 8.38 -24.09 -18.47
N ARG A 133 8.61 -25.38 -18.73
CA ARG A 133 9.24 -25.89 -19.96
C ARG A 133 8.23 -25.86 -21.10
N GLY A 134 8.53 -25.12 -22.15
CA GLY A 134 7.70 -24.95 -23.35
C GLY A 134 8.06 -23.65 -24.08
N GLN A 135 7.53 -23.42 -25.29
CA GLN A 135 7.61 -22.11 -25.95
C GLN A 135 7.15 -21.02 -24.95
N GLN A 136 8.00 -20.03 -24.66
CA GLN A 136 7.71 -19.04 -23.63
C GLN A 136 6.49 -18.20 -24.03
N PRO A 137 5.37 -18.26 -23.28
CA PRO A 137 4.22 -17.38 -23.54
C PRO A 137 4.61 -15.92 -23.30
N LEU A 138 4.08 -15.01 -24.13
CA LEU A 138 4.26 -13.56 -23.93
C LEU A 138 3.65 -13.20 -22.57
N THR A 139 4.48 -12.65 -21.68
CA THR A 139 4.04 -12.29 -20.33
C THR A 139 3.55 -10.85 -20.30
N VAL A 140 2.36 -10.64 -19.76
CA VAL A 140 1.77 -9.31 -19.59
C VAL A 140 1.80 -8.97 -18.10
N PHE A 141 2.59 -7.97 -17.72
CA PHE A 141 2.56 -7.40 -16.38
C PHE A 141 1.57 -6.25 -16.30
N MET A 142 0.78 -6.24 -15.23
CA MET A 142 -0.13 -5.13 -14.95
C MET A 142 -0.37 -4.99 -13.45
N ASP A 143 -0.91 -3.84 -13.07
CA ASP A 143 -1.54 -3.62 -11.76
C ASP A 143 -3.03 -3.37 -11.99
N LEU A 144 -3.88 -4.01 -11.20
CA LEU A 144 -5.33 -3.98 -11.36
C LEU A 144 -5.98 -3.15 -10.26
N CYS A 145 -6.82 -2.20 -10.67
CA CYS A 145 -7.65 -1.42 -9.75
C CYS A 145 -9.13 -1.50 -10.16
N LEU A 146 -9.88 -2.33 -9.44
CA LEU A 146 -11.29 -2.64 -9.68
C LEU A 146 -12.17 -1.66 -8.87
N LYS A 147 -12.36 -0.46 -9.40
CA LYS A 147 -13.12 0.63 -8.74
C LYS A 147 -14.61 0.63 -9.07
N THR A 148 -14.92 0.47 -10.35
CA THR A 148 -16.27 0.60 -10.90
C THR A 148 -17.01 -0.74 -10.91
N ARG A 149 -18.34 -0.70 -11.08
CA ARG A 149 -19.14 -1.93 -11.24
C ARG A 149 -18.72 -2.73 -12.47
N THR A 150 -18.28 -2.05 -13.51
CA THR A 150 -17.78 -2.61 -14.77
C THR A 150 -16.29 -2.35 -14.92
N LEU A 151 -15.62 -3.16 -15.72
CA LEU A 151 -14.27 -2.88 -16.17
C LEU A 151 -14.29 -1.69 -17.14
N ASP A 152 -13.18 -0.97 -17.22
CA ASP A 152 -13.00 -0.01 -18.32
C ASP A 152 -12.86 -0.76 -19.66
N GLU A 153 -13.04 -0.02 -20.75
CA GLU A 153 -13.03 -0.58 -22.11
C GLU A 153 -11.69 -1.20 -22.46
N CYS A 154 -10.57 -0.61 -22.03
CA CYS A 154 -9.23 -1.13 -22.31
C CYS A 154 -8.97 -2.44 -21.57
N LEU A 155 -9.31 -2.54 -20.28
CA LEU A 155 -9.25 -3.76 -19.49
C LEU A 155 -10.17 -4.84 -20.06
N THR A 156 -11.34 -4.46 -20.54
CA THR A 156 -12.27 -5.39 -21.20
C THR A 156 -11.65 -5.96 -22.47
N CYS A 157 -11.10 -5.11 -23.35
CA CYS A 157 -10.37 -5.55 -24.54
C CYS A 157 -9.18 -6.45 -24.19
N LEU A 158 -8.38 -6.08 -23.18
CA LEU A 158 -7.24 -6.88 -22.73
C LEU A 158 -7.67 -8.27 -22.26
N PHE A 159 -8.70 -8.37 -21.42
CA PHE A 159 -9.16 -9.67 -20.93
C PHE A 159 -9.80 -10.52 -22.02
N LEU A 160 -10.51 -9.93 -22.98
CA LEU A 160 -10.98 -10.65 -24.16
C LEU A 160 -9.82 -11.17 -24.99
N TRP A 161 -8.80 -10.33 -25.20
CA TRP A 161 -7.59 -10.68 -25.95
C TRP A 161 -6.83 -11.83 -25.27
N VAL A 162 -6.64 -11.78 -23.95
CA VAL A 162 -6.01 -12.85 -23.16
C VAL A 162 -6.82 -14.14 -23.23
N LYS A 163 -8.14 -14.07 -23.05
CA LYS A 163 -9.03 -15.24 -23.05
C LYS A 163 -9.06 -15.97 -24.40
N GLN A 164 -9.01 -15.24 -25.50
CA GLN A 164 -8.96 -15.82 -26.85
C GLN A 164 -7.63 -16.55 -27.13
N ARG A 165 -6.58 -16.30 -26.35
CA ARG A 165 -5.20 -16.77 -26.57
C ARG A 165 -4.68 -17.56 -25.37
N GLU A 166 -5.58 -18.33 -24.77
CA GLU A 166 -5.28 -19.19 -23.63
C GLU A 166 -4.09 -20.11 -23.94
N GLY A 167 -3.08 -20.13 -23.07
CA GLY A 167 -1.85 -20.89 -23.25
C GLY A 167 -0.73 -20.20 -24.04
N LEU A 168 -1.02 -19.11 -24.77
CA LEU A 168 0.00 -18.30 -25.47
C LEU A 168 0.42 -17.07 -24.68
N LEU A 169 -0.42 -16.61 -23.75
CA LEU A 169 -0.22 -15.42 -22.95
C LEU A 169 -0.19 -15.76 -21.46
N HIS A 170 0.67 -15.08 -20.72
CA HIS A 170 0.73 -15.18 -19.26
C HIS A 170 0.39 -13.83 -18.62
N LEU A 171 -0.81 -13.70 -18.05
CA LEU A 171 -1.24 -12.47 -17.40
C LEU A 171 -0.83 -12.47 -15.91
N CYS A 172 0.13 -11.63 -15.57
CA CYS A 172 0.74 -11.55 -14.25
C CYS A 172 0.39 -10.20 -13.59
N CYS A 173 -0.49 -10.22 -12.60
CA CYS A 173 -0.85 -9.05 -11.81
C CYS A 173 -0.03 -9.03 -10.52
N LYS A 174 0.67 -7.93 -10.23
CA LYS A 174 1.42 -7.79 -8.97
C LYS A 174 0.60 -7.13 -7.87
N LYS A 175 -0.13 -6.06 -8.20
CA LYS A 175 -0.98 -5.34 -7.25
C LYS A 175 -2.44 -5.41 -7.67
N LEU A 176 -3.29 -5.91 -6.78
CA LEU A 176 -4.73 -5.98 -6.95
C LEU A 176 -5.43 -5.10 -5.92
N LYS A 177 -6.18 -4.10 -6.39
CA LYS A 177 -7.04 -3.26 -5.56
C LYS A 177 -8.50 -3.49 -5.93
N MET A 178 -9.35 -3.70 -4.94
CA MET A 178 -10.80 -3.87 -5.07
C MET A 178 -11.45 -2.78 -4.23
N LEU A 179 -12.04 -1.77 -4.87
CA LEU A 179 -12.51 -0.54 -4.21
C LEU A 179 -14.04 -0.32 -4.31
N GLY A 180 -14.79 -1.32 -4.79
CA GLY A 180 -16.24 -1.18 -4.99
C GLY A 180 -16.87 -2.13 -6.01
N MET A 181 -16.05 -2.87 -6.78
CA MET A 181 -16.57 -3.87 -7.71
C MET A 181 -17.23 -5.04 -6.96
N PRO A 182 -18.41 -5.53 -7.38
CA PRO A 182 -19.03 -6.72 -6.78
C PRO A 182 -18.18 -7.99 -6.95
N LEU A 183 -18.21 -8.88 -5.95
CA LEU A 183 -17.39 -10.09 -5.95
C LEU A 183 -17.62 -10.99 -7.18
N HIS A 184 -18.84 -11.09 -7.71
CA HIS A 184 -19.12 -11.92 -8.89
C HIS A 184 -18.36 -11.43 -10.14
N ASN A 185 -18.17 -10.11 -10.30
CA ASN A 185 -17.38 -9.55 -11.39
C ASN A 185 -15.88 -9.74 -11.14
N ILE A 186 -15.45 -9.51 -9.89
CA ILE A 186 -14.06 -9.76 -9.46
C ILE A 186 -13.67 -11.22 -9.74
N ARG A 187 -14.57 -12.17 -9.46
CA ARG A 187 -14.35 -13.61 -9.70
C ARG A 187 -14.03 -13.91 -11.16
N ASN A 188 -14.65 -13.20 -12.11
CA ASN A 188 -14.36 -13.39 -13.52
C ASN A 188 -12.95 -12.90 -13.87
N VAL A 189 -12.51 -11.79 -13.26
CA VAL A 189 -11.14 -11.26 -13.41
C VAL A 189 -10.12 -12.21 -12.79
N LEU A 190 -10.35 -12.68 -11.57
CA LEU A 190 -9.43 -13.58 -10.86
C LEU A 190 -9.24 -14.94 -11.53
N LYS A 191 -10.16 -15.36 -12.40
CA LYS A 191 -10.01 -16.59 -13.22
C LYS A 191 -9.06 -16.40 -14.41
N ILE A 192 -8.85 -15.17 -14.86
CA ILE A 192 -8.01 -14.84 -16.02
C ILE A 192 -6.57 -14.54 -15.57
N VAL A 193 -6.43 -13.90 -14.40
CA VAL A 193 -5.15 -13.50 -13.84
C VAL A 193 -4.47 -14.68 -13.15
N ASN A 194 -3.15 -14.80 -13.31
CA ASN A 194 -2.37 -15.73 -12.49
C ASN A 194 -2.29 -15.23 -11.04
N LEU A 195 -2.97 -15.91 -10.11
CA LEU A 195 -3.01 -15.53 -8.70
C LEU A 195 -1.67 -15.70 -7.98
N ASP A 196 -0.80 -16.62 -8.44
CA ASP A 196 0.53 -16.81 -7.85
C ASP A 196 1.43 -15.58 -8.08
N CYS A 197 1.13 -14.73 -9.07
CA CYS A 197 1.87 -13.50 -9.32
C CYS A 197 1.57 -12.36 -8.32
N ILE A 198 0.45 -12.45 -7.59
CA ILE A 198 -0.06 -11.34 -6.78
C ILE A 198 0.77 -11.20 -5.52
N GLN A 199 1.32 -10.00 -5.33
CA GLN A 199 2.18 -9.63 -4.20
C GLN A 199 1.49 -8.65 -3.25
N GLU A 200 0.56 -7.84 -3.74
CA GLU A 200 -0.22 -6.92 -2.91
C GLU A 200 -1.72 -7.01 -3.22
N VAL A 201 -2.52 -7.12 -2.17
CA VAL A 201 -3.98 -7.09 -2.25
C VAL A 201 -4.53 -6.01 -1.34
N GLU A 202 -5.41 -5.18 -1.88
CA GLU A 202 -6.18 -4.19 -1.14
C GLU A 202 -7.67 -4.45 -1.37
N VAL A 203 -8.36 -4.84 -0.30
CA VAL A 203 -9.81 -5.04 -0.28
C VAL A 203 -10.43 -3.90 0.50
N ASN A 204 -11.02 -2.95 -0.22
CA ASN A 204 -11.80 -1.86 0.35
C ASN A 204 -13.17 -1.85 -0.33
N CYS A 205 -13.93 -2.88 0.00
CA CYS A 205 -15.31 -3.04 -0.43
C CYS A 205 -16.10 -3.27 0.86
N ASN A 206 -17.28 -2.66 0.99
CA ASN A 206 -18.21 -2.90 2.10
C ASN A 206 -18.77 -4.34 2.05
N TRP A 207 -17.90 -5.33 2.20
CA TRP A 207 -18.20 -6.74 2.12
C TRP A 207 -18.76 -7.22 3.44
N THR A 208 -19.71 -8.15 3.36
CA THR A 208 -20.12 -8.92 4.53
C THR A 208 -19.18 -10.12 4.71
N LEU A 209 -19.08 -10.64 5.92
CA LEU A 209 -18.27 -11.82 6.22
C LEU A 209 -18.52 -13.02 5.28
N PRO A 210 -19.77 -13.36 4.85
CA PRO A 210 -20.00 -14.40 3.86
C PRO A 210 -19.36 -14.10 2.49
N VAL A 211 -19.40 -12.85 2.04
CA VAL A 211 -18.75 -12.43 0.78
C VAL A 211 -17.23 -12.56 0.90
N LEU A 212 -16.66 -12.20 2.06
CA LEU A 212 -15.24 -12.46 2.32
C LEU A 212 -14.93 -13.97 2.29
N ALA A 213 -15.80 -14.80 2.86
CA ALA A 213 -15.65 -16.25 2.84
C ALA A 213 -15.68 -16.82 1.40
N GLU A 214 -16.49 -16.26 0.51
CA GLU A 214 -16.49 -16.61 -0.92
C GLU A 214 -15.20 -16.19 -1.63
N PHE A 215 -14.58 -15.07 -1.23
CA PHE A 215 -13.29 -14.61 -1.76
C PHE A 215 -12.09 -15.43 -1.24
N THR A 216 -12.23 -15.99 -0.05
CA THR A 216 -11.15 -16.65 0.70
C THR A 216 -10.37 -17.72 -0.08
N PRO A 217 -10.99 -18.59 -0.90
CA PRO A 217 -10.24 -19.57 -1.69
C PRO A 217 -9.28 -18.95 -2.72
N TYR A 218 -9.57 -17.74 -3.23
CA TYR A 218 -8.66 -17.03 -4.13
C TYR A 218 -7.48 -16.45 -3.35
N LEU A 219 -7.73 -15.89 -2.16
CA LEU A 219 -6.66 -15.41 -1.27
C LEU A 219 -5.65 -16.52 -0.98
N GLY A 220 -6.12 -17.74 -0.66
CA GLY A 220 -5.25 -18.88 -0.41
C GLY A 220 -4.43 -19.37 -1.61
N GLN A 221 -4.75 -18.94 -2.82
CA GLN A 221 -3.98 -19.22 -4.04
C GLN A 221 -2.90 -18.16 -4.29
N MET A 222 -2.93 -17.01 -3.62
CA MET A 222 -1.95 -15.93 -3.78
C MET A 222 -0.71 -16.22 -2.93
N ARG A 223 0.06 -17.24 -3.31
CA ARG A 223 1.16 -17.77 -2.49
C ARG A 223 2.31 -16.80 -2.27
N ASN A 224 2.52 -15.84 -3.18
CA ASN A 224 3.56 -14.82 -3.12
C ASN A 224 3.08 -13.49 -2.52
N LEU A 225 1.95 -13.50 -1.81
CA LEU A 225 1.40 -12.30 -1.19
C LEU A 225 2.30 -11.77 -0.07
N HIS A 226 2.74 -10.52 -0.19
CA HIS A 226 3.56 -9.82 0.78
C HIS A 226 2.77 -8.79 1.60
N ARG A 227 1.73 -8.21 1.01
CA ARG A 227 0.90 -7.18 1.62
C ARG A 227 -0.59 -7.48 1.44
N LEU A 228 -1.32 -7.48 2.54
CA LEU A 228 -2.78 -7.60 2.55
C LEU A 228 -3.37 -6.41 3.31
N VAL A 229 -4.28 -5.69 2.66
CA VAL A 229 -5.13 -4.67 3.27
C VAL A 229 -6.57 -5.17 3.18
N LEU A 230 -7.25 -5.21 4.32
CA LEU A 230 -8.67 -5.48 4.43
C LEU A 230 -9.34 -4.28 5.10
N SER A 231 -10.40 -3.76 4.51
CA SER A 231 -11.15 -2.62 5.03
C SER A 231 -12.64 -2.84 4.92
N ASP A 232 -13.37 -2.36 5.94
CA ASP A 232 -14.83 -2.26 5.95
C ASP A 232 -15.54 -3.60 5.73
N VAL A 233 -15.14 -4.61 6.51
CA VAL A 233 -15.78 -5.93 6.51
C VAL A 233 -16.69 -6.08 7.71
N ASP A 234 -17.99 -6.18 7.44
CA ASP A 234 -19.01 -6.28 8.48
C ASP A 234 -19.55 -7.70 8.67
N VAL A 235 -19.96 -8.02 9.89
CA VAL A 235 -20.67 -9.25 10.24
C VAL A 235 -22.15 -8.95 10.19
N SER A 236 -22.84 -9.56 9.22
CA SER A 236 -24.29 -9.42 9.11
C SER A 236 -24.98 -9.88 10.40
N ARG A 237 -25.92 -9.06 10.90
CA ARG A 237 -26.69 -9.30 12.14
C ARG A 237 -27.50 -10.59 12.13
N TYR A 238 -27.71 -11.18 10.96
CA TYR A 238 -28.51 -12.39 10.76
C TYR A 238 -27.68 -13.68 10.77
N ILE A 239 -26.35 -13.59 10.93
CA ILE A 239 -25.45 -14.74 10.95
C ILE A 239 -25.41 -15.32 12.37
N SER A 240 -25.63 -16.63 12.50
CA SER A 240 -25.51 -17.31 13.80
C SER A 240 -24.04 -17.35 14.26
N PRO A 241 -23.77 -17.43 15.58
CA PRO A 241 -22.40 -17.51 16.10
C PRO A 241 -21.57 -18.67 15.51
N GLU A 242 -22.21 -19.80 15.23
CA GLU A 242 -21.57 -20.99 14.65
C GLU A 242 -21.11 -20.71 13.21
N LYS A 243 -21.99 -20.10 12.39
CA LYS A 243 -21.64 -19.70 11.02
C LYS A 243 -20.60 -18.59 10.99
N LYS A 244 -20.65 -17.64 11.93
CA LYS A 244 -19.60 -16.62 12.09
C LYS A 244 -18.26 -17.33 12.29
N LYS A 245 -18.17 -18.26 13.25
CA LYS A 245 -16.94 -19.01 13.53
C LYS A 245 -16.47 -19.81 12.32
N GLU A 246 -17.38 -20.45 11.57
CA GLU A 246 -17.05 -21.17 10.35
C GLU A 246 -16.41 -20.27 9.30
N PHE A 247 -17.01 -19.12 8.98
CA PHE A 247 -16.46 -18.19 8.00
C PHE A 247 -15.13 -17.58 8.45
N VAL A 248 -15.00 -17.25 9.74
CA VAL A 248 -13.74 -16.76 10.29
C VAL A 248 -12.66 -17.82 10.18
N THR A 249 -12.95 -19.07 10.54
CA THR A 249 -12.00 -20.20 10.42
C THR A 249 -11.61 -20.43 8.95
N GLN A 250 -12.58 -20.37 8.04
CA GLN A 250 -12.34 -20.50 6.61
C GLN A 250 -11.36 -19.44 6.12
N PHE A 251 -11.58 -18.17 6.50
CA PHE A 251 -10.70 -17.04 6.17
C PHE A 251 -9.31 -17.17 6.77
N THR A 252 -9.22 -17.33 8.09
CA THR A 252 -7.93 -17.36 8.82
C THR A 252 -7.06 -18.54 8.39
N SER A 253 -7.65 -19.71 8.10
CA SER A 253 -6.90 -20.89 7.65
C SER A 253 -6.10 -20.67 6.36
N GLN A 254 -6.47 -19.69 5.51
CA GLN A 254 -5.70 -19.40 4.31
C GLN A 254 -4.35 -18.75 4.62
N PHE A 255 -4.18 -18.11 5.78
CA PHE A 255 -2.91 -17.50 6.17
C PHE A 255 -1.78 -18.53 6.31
N LEU A 256 -2.11 -19.81 6.54
CA LEU A 256 -1.14 -20.92 6.49
C LEU A 256 -0.46 -21.07 5.12
N LYS A 257 -1.12 -20.61 4.05
CA LYS A 257 -0.60 -20.65 2.67
C LYS A 257 0.15 -19.38 2.29
N LEU A 258 -0.03 -18.28 3.02
CA LEU A 258 0.55 -16.96 2.74
C LEU A 258 1.95 -16.82 3.36
N ARG A 259 2.90 -17.61 2.84
CA ARG A 259 4.24 -17.78 3.42
C ARG A 259 5.17 -16.59 3.28
N TYR A 260 4.78 -15.54 2.56
CA TYR A 260 5.62 -14.34 2.38
C TYR A 260 4.97 -13.07 2.92
N LEU A 261 3.82 -13.21 3.60
CA LEU A 261 3.08 -12.08 4.15
C LEU A 261 3.93 -11.42 5.24
N GLN A 262 4.19 -10.13 5.05
CA GLN A 262 4.97 -9.31 5.97
C GLN A 262 4.22 -8.05 6.41
N LYS A 263 3.19 -7.63 5.65
CA LYS A 263 2.44 -6.41 5.92
C LYS A 263 0.95 -6.72 5.95
N LEU A 264 0.34 -6.52 7.10
CA LEU A 264 -1.07 -6.80 7.34
C LEU A 264 -1.77 -5.56 7.86
N TYR A 265 -2.79 -5.11 7.14
CA TYR A 265 -3.61 -3.97 7.51
C TYR A 265 -5.08 -4.41 7.58
N MET A 266 -5.74 -4.14 8.70
CA MET A 266 -7.14 -4.43 8.92
C MET A 266 -7.81 -3.20 9.51
N ASN A 267 -8.67 -2.56 8.71
CA ASN A 267 -9.41 -1.37 9.13
C ASN A 267 -10.91 -1.69 9.20
N SER A 268 -11.57 -1.39 10.32
CA SER A 268 -13.02 -1.59 10.46
C SER A 268 -13.48 -3.03 10.15
N VAL A 269 -12.74 -4.03 10.65
CA VAL A 269 -13.01 -5.46 10.42
C VAL A 269 -13.68 -6.07 11.65
N SER A 270 -15.01 -6.15 11.65
CA SER A 270 -15.77 -6.47 12.88
C SER A 270 -15.71 -7.94 13.30
N PHE A 271 -15.34 -8.87 12.41
CA PHE A 271 -15.24 -10.29 12.76
C PHE A 271 -14.01 -10.63 13.62
N LEU A 272 -13.06 -9.71 13.81
CA LEU A 272 -11.85 -9.96 14.62
C LEU A 272 -12.14 -10.08 16.11
N GLU A 273 -13.24 -9.49 16.59
CA GLU A 273 -13.64 -9.52 17.99
C GLU A 273 -13.73 -10.97 18.52
N GLY A 274 -12.83 -11.32 19.43
CA GLY A 274 -12.72 -12.64 20.06
C GLY A 274 -12.16 -13.75 19.16
N HIS A 275 -11.57 -13.39 18.02
CA HIS A 275 -11.07 -14.36 17.04
C HIS A 275 -9.67 -14.02 16.48
N LEU A 276 -8.98 -13.03 17.05
CA LEU A 276 -7.66 -12.64 16.58
C LEU A 276 -6.63 -13.77 16.74
N ASP A 277 -6.80 -14.60 17.77
CA ASP A 277 -6.00 -15.81 18.05
C ASP A 277 -5.94 -16.77 16.85
N GLN A 278 -7.07 -17.01 16.19
CA GLN A 278 -7.16 -17.91 15.04
C GLN A 278 -6.32 -17.39 13.89
N LEU A 279 -6.36 -16.09 13.64
CA LEU A 279 -5.56 -15.47 12.60
C LEU A 279 -4.06 -15.54 12.93
N LEU A 280 -3.70 -15.13 14.15
CA LEU A 280 -2.31 -15.09 14.60
C LEU A 280 -1.68 -16.48 14.63
N SER A 281 -2.42 -17.51 15.02
CA SER A 281 -1.95 -18.90 15.02
C SER A 281 -1.62 -19.44 13.62
N CYS A 282 -2.22 -18.86 12.58
CA CYS A 282 -2.00 -19.25 11.19
C CYS A 282 -0.80 -18.55 10.53
N LEU A 283 -0.23 -17.50 11.14
CA LEU A 283 0.91 -16.77 10.59
C LEU A 283 2.20 -17.60 10.67
N LYS A 284 2.78 -17.93 9.52
CA LYS A 284 4.06 -18.67 9.42
C LYS A 284 5.30 -17.77 9.32
N THR A 285 5.12 -16.51 8.92
CA THR A 285 6.21 -15.54 8.78
C THR A 285 6.07 -14.39 9.74
N SER A 286 7.22 -13.84 10.15
CA SER A 286 7.25 -12.65 10.96
C SER A 286 6.73 -11.44 10.18
N LEU A 287 5.71 -10.78 10.71
CA LEU A 287 5.21 -9.52 10.19
C LEU A 287 6.20 -8.40 10.51
N LYS A 288 6.37 -7.50 9.54
CA LYS A 288 7.09 -6.23 9.70
C LYS A 288 6.11 -5.08 9.98
N ILE A 289 4.90 -5.15 9.44
CA ILE A 289 3.86 -4.15 9.65
C ILE A 289 2.57 -4.86 10.05
N LEU A 290 2.02 -4.43 11.17
CA LEU A 290 0.68 -4.78 11.61
C LEU A 290 -0.08 -3.51 11.94
N ALA A 291 -1.16 -3.27 11.19
CA ALA A 291 -2.12 -2.23 11.48
C ALA A 291 -3.49 -2.87 11.70
N ILE A 292 -4.05 -2.69 12.89
CA ILE A 292 -5.43 -3.06 13.21
C ILE A 292 -6.11 -1.78 13.68
N THR A 293 -6.91 -1.17 12.82
CA THR A 293 -7.45 0.17 13.06
C THR A 293 -8.97 0.15 13.06
N ASN A 294 -9.60 0.94 13.94
CA ASN A 294 -11.07 1.06 14.03
C ASN A 294 -11.80 -0.29 14.18
N CYS A 295 -11.14 -1.29 14.76
CA CYS A 295 -11.69 -2.62 15.01
C CYS A 295 -12.16 -2.74 16.46
N VAL A 296 -13.16 -3.58 16.70
CA VAL A 296 -13.55 -3.98 18.06
C VAL A 296 -12.72 -5.20 18.45
N LEU A 297 -11.96 -5.10 19.53
CA LEU A 297 -11.15 -6.19 20.09
C LEU A 297 -11.51 -6.41 21.55
N LEU A 298 -11.35 -7.65 22.01
CA LEU A 298 -11.44 -8.01 23.42
C LEU A 298 -10.06 -7.95 24.08
N GLU A 299 -10.02 -7.88 25.40
CA GLU A 299 -8.75 -7.95 26.15
C GLU A 299 -7.98 -9.27 25.88
N SER A 300 -8.71 -10.37 25.64
CA SER A 300 -8.10 -11.64 25.22
C SER A 300 -7.37 -11.52 23.89
N ASP A 301 -7.90 -10.75 22.93
CA ASP A 301 -7.26 -10.56 21.63
C ASP A 301 -5.90 -9.85 21.78
N LEU A 302 -5.80 -8.87 22.68
CA LEU A 302 -4.51 -8.23 23.02
C LEU A 302 -3.53 -9.21 23.68
N ARG A 303 -4.02 -10.10 24.56
CA ARG A 303 -3.18 -11.17 25.14
C ARG A 303 -2.64 -12.09 24.06
N HIS A 304 -3.48 -12.55 23.14
CA HIS A 304 -3.07 -13.39 22.02
C HIS A 304 -2.10 -12.68 21.10
N LEU A 305 -2.32 -11.38 20.84
CA LEU A 305 -1.38 -10.54 20.10
C LEU A 305 -0.03 -10.56 20.80
N SER A 306 0.06 -10.16 22.06
CA SER A 306 1.31 -10.11 22.82
C SER A 306 2.08 -11.45 22.85
N GLN A 307 1.39 -12.58 22.81
CA GLN A 307 1.97 -13.92 22.86
C GLN A 307 2.43 -14.44 21.49
N CYS A 308 1.96 -13.85 20.39
CA CYS A 308 2.29 -14.33 19.05
C CYS A 308 3.81 -14.25 18.78
N PRO A 309 4.46 -15.32 18.29
CA PRO A 309 5.87 -15.29 17.91
C PRO A 309 6.10 -14.55 16.59
N SER A 310 5.12 -14.61 15.67
CA SER A 310 5.17 -14.04 14.32
C SER A 310 5.11 -12.52 14.27
N ILE A 311 5.13 -11.83 15.42
CA ILE A 311 5.16 -10.36 15.50
C ILE A 311 6.42 -9.83 16.18
N SER A 312 7.37 -10.70 16.52
CA SER A 312 8.62 -10.35 17.23
C SER A 312 9.59 -9.46 16.43
N GLN A 313 9.31 -9.20 15.15
CA GLN A 313 10.14 -8.40 14.24
C GLN A 313 9.35 -7.22 13.65
N LEU A 314 8.30 -6.77 14.34
CA LEU A 314 7.47 -5.65 13.90
C LEU A 314 8.28 -4.35 13.93
N LYS A 315 8.26 -3.65 12.80
CA LYS A 315 8.72 -2.27 12.65
C LYS A 315 7.60 -1.26 12.82
N THR A 316 6.37 -1.66 12.50
CA THR A 316 5.21 -0.78 12.56
C THR A 316 4.08 -1.49 13.28
N LEU A 317 3.61 -0.87 14.36
CA LEU A 317 2.40 -1.25 15.08
C LEU A 317 1.44 -0.06 15.08
N ASP A 318 0.27 -0.26 14.48
CA ASP A 318 -0.80 0.74 14.45
C ASP A 318 -2.08 0.11 15.02
N LEU A 319 -2.55 0.68 16.12
CA LEU A 319 -3.76 0.26 16.84
C LEU A 319 -4.82 1.38 16.88
N THR A 320 -4.71 2.36 15.97
CA THR A 320 -5.56 3.56 15.92
C THR A 320 -7.04 3.23 16.04
N GLY A 321 -7.76 3.92 16.92
CA GLY A 321 -9.21 3.78 17.07
C GLY A 321 -9.67 2.47 17.73
N ILE A 322 -8.76 1.61 18.20
CA ILE A 322 -9.13 0.49 19.07
C ILE A 322 -9.43 1.03 20.46
N ARG A 323 -10.62 0.74 20.98
CA ARG A 323 -11.01 1.14 22.34
C ARG A 323 -10.26 0.30 23.38
N LEU A 324 -9.21 0.88 23.95
CA LEU A 324 -8.38 0.30 25.01
C LEU A 324 -8.78 0.79 26.41
N ALA A 325 -9.74 1.72 26.51
CA ALA A 325 -10.31 2.16 27.78
C ALA A 325 -10.78 0.96 28.62
N ASN A 326 -10.41 0.94 29.90
CA ASN A 326 -10.73 -0.11 30.88
C ASN A 326 -10.06 -1.48 30.66
N PHE A 327 -9.19 -1.65 29.65
CA PHE A 327 -8.42 -2.88 29.49
C PHE A 327 -7.15 -2.88 30.34
N SER A 328 -6.67 -4.05 30.73
CA SER A 328 -5.28 -4.17 31.18
C SER A 328 -4.33 -3.93 30.01
N LEU A 329 -3.40 -2.98 30.13
CA LEU A 329 -2.37 -2.74 29.12
C LEU A 329 -1.10 -3.59 29.31
N VAL A 330 -1.09 -4.52 30.28
CA VAL A 330 0.01 -5.47 30.47
C VAL A 330 0.33 -6.26 29.18
N PRO A 331 -0.66 -6.74 28.39
CA PRO A 331 -0.36 -7.37 27.11
C PRO A 331 0.33 -6.44 26.11
N LEU A 332 -0.07 -5.16 26.06
CA LEU A 332 0.56 -4.17 25.20
C LEU A 332 1.99 -3.87 25.67
N GLN A 333 2.23 -3.80 26.99
CA GLN A 333 3.57 -3.70 27.56
C GLN A 333 4.46 -4.88 27.12
N VAL A 334 3.98 -6.13 27.27
CA VAL A 334 4.71 -7.34 26.87
C VAL A 334 4.99 -7.34 25.36
N LEU A 335 4.04 -6.87 24.56
CA LEU A 335 4.23 -6.71 23.12
C LEU A 335 5.36 -5.72 22.83
N LEU A 336 5.33 -4.53 23.43
CA LEU A 336 6.35 -3.49 23.25
C LEU A 336 7.73 -3.98 23.71
N GLU A 337 7.84 -4.68 24.84
CA GLU A 337 9.09 -5.28 25.30
C GLU A 337 9.65 -6.28 24.28
N LYS A 338 8.78 -7.08 23.67
CA LYS A 338 9.15 -8.05 22.65
C LYS A 338 9.68 -7.39 21.36
N VAL A 339 9.13 -6.24 20.97
CA VAL A 339 9.48 -5.56 19.70
C VAL A 339 10.40 -4.35 19.88
N ALA A 340 10.83 -4.06 21.11
CA ALA A 340 11.59 -2.87 21.48
C ALA A 340 12.83 -2.63 20.60
N GLY A 341 13.53 -3.69 20.19
CA GLY A 341 14.72 -3.59 19.34
C GLY A 341 14.46 -3.44 17.84
N THR A 342 13.19 -3.36 17.41
CA THR A 342 12.81 -3.32 15.99
C THR A 342 11.72 -2.30 15.65
N LEU A 343 10.96 -1.83 16.64
CA LEU A 343 9.81 -0.97 16.45
C LEU A 343 10.24 0.45 16.06
N GLU A 344 9.89 0.87 14.85
CA GLU A 344 10.20 2.18 14.27
C GLU A 344 8.99 3.13 14.30
N TYR A 345 7.77 2.60 14.29
CA TYR A 345 6.51 3.34 14.26
C TYR A 345 5.49 2.73 15.22
N LEU A 346 4.98 3.54 16.13
CA LEU A 346 3.90 3.18 17.06
C LEU A 346 2.77 4.21 16.98
N ASP A 347 1.57 3.74 16.67
CA ASP A 347 0.37 4.57 16.64
C ASP A 347 -0.72 4.01 17.54
N LEU A 348 -1.12 4.83 18.50
CA LEU A 348 -2.15 4.61 19.50
C LEU A 348 -3.14 5.78 19.50
N ASP A 349 -3.37 6.42 18.35
CA ASP A 349 -4.32 7.52 18.21
C ASP A 349 -5.75 7.06 18.52
N ASP A 350 -6.49 7.86 19.28
CA ASP A 350 -7.91 7.65 19.60
C ASP A 350 -8.20 6.27 20.26
N CYS A 351 -7.27 5.79 21.09
CA CYS A 351 -7.43 4.52 21.80
C CYS A 351 -8.21 4.62 23.12
N GLY A 352 -8.49 5.83 23.60
CA GLY A 352 -9.15 6.06 24.90
C GLY A 352 -8.33 5.61 26.11
N ILE A 353 -7.00 5.59 26.00
CA ILE A 353 -6.08 5.25 27.10
C ILE A 353 -6.11 6.36 28.15
N VAL A 354 -6.37 6.00 29.42
CA VAL A 354 -6.43 6.96 30.54
C VAL A 354 -5.14 6.95 31.37
N ASP A 355 -4.99 7.97 32.24
CA ASP A 355 -3.84 8.18 33.14
C ASP A 355 -3.33 6.91 33.84
N SER A 356 -4.23 6.14 34.44
CA SER A 356 -3.87 4.92 35.19
C SER A 356 -3.27 3.83 34.32
N GLN A 357 -3.59 3.81 33.03
CA GLN A 357 -3.13 2.80 32.08
C GLN A 357 -1.79 3.16 31.44
N VAL A 358 -1.51 4.46 31.20
CA VAL A 358 -0.28 4.93 30.55
C VAL A 358 0.96 4.40 31.28
N ASN A 359 0.98 4.50 32.61
CA ASN A 359 2.11 4.07 33.44
C ASN A 359 2.49 2.59 33.24
N THR A 360 1.55 1.76 32.77
CA THR A 360 1.82 0.34 32.48
C THR A 360 2.75 0.17 31.28
N ILE A 361 2.64 1.01 30.24
CA ILE A 361 3.40 0.84 29.00
C ILE A 361 4.71 1.63 28.97
N LEU A 362 4.88 2.65 29.84
CA LEU A 362 6.07 3.51 29.87
C LEU A 362 7.40 2.75 30.00
N PRO A 363 7.56 1.73 30.87
CA PRO A 363 8.83 1.03 31.00
C PRO A 363 9.23 0.34 29.70
N ALA A 364 8.28 -0.29 29.01
CA ALA A 364 8.50 -0.95 27.73
C ALA A 364 8.81 0.06 26.63
N LEU A 365 8.02 1.13 26.53
CA LEU A 365 8.18 2.20 25.54
C LEU A 365 9.56 2.85 25.62
N SER A 366 10.07 3.10 26.83
CA SER A 366 11.39 3.71 27.05
C SER A 366 12.58 2.87 26.56
N ARG A 367 12.33 1.61 26.16
CA ARG A 367 13.32 0.67 25.61
C ARG A 367 13.24 0.55 24.09
N CYS A 368 12.26 1.20 23.45
CA CYS A 368 12.07 1.18 22.00
C CYS A 368 13.02 2.16 21.28
N PHE A 369 14.32 1.92 21.33
CA PHE A 369 15.34 2.87 20.84
C PHE A 369 15.29 3.11 19.32
N GLU A 370 14.71 2.18 18.55
CA GLU A 370 14.53 2.34 17.09
C GLU A 370 13.31 3.23 16.74
N LEU A 371 12.52 3.66 17.73
CA LEU A 371 11.27 4.38 17.50
C LEU A 371 11.55 5.76 16.89
N THR A 372 11.02 5.98 15.69
CA THR A 372 11.13 7.24 14.95
C THR A 372 9.84 8.05 14.98
N THR A 373 8.70 7.38 15.07
CA THR A 373 7.38 8.02 15.10
C THR A 373 6.55 7.43 16.23
N PHE A 374 6.03 8.31 17.07
CA PHE A 374 5.11 7.96 18.14
C PHE A 374 3.85 8.83 18.06
N ASN A 375 2.69 8.21 17.87
CA ASN A 375 1.41 8.89 17.86
C ASN A 375 0.53 8.40 19.01
N PHE A 376 0.12 9.33 19.86
CA PHE A 376 -0.65 9.09 21.07
C PHE A 376 -1.84 10.06 21.20
N ARG A 377 -2.22 10.74 20.12
CA ARG A 377 -3.32 11.72 20.10
C ARG A 377 -4.67 11.09 20.45
N GLY A 378 -5.68 11.90 20.76
CA GLY A 378 -7.04 11.42 21.06
C GLY A 378 -7.17 10.57 22.33
N ASN A 379 -6.13 10.49 23.17
CA ASN A 379 -6.19 9.82 24.46
C ASN A 379 -6.45 10.84 25.58
N PRO A 380 -7.44 10.63 26.46
CA PRO A 380 -7.83 11.59 27.48
C PRO A 380 -6.90 11.53 28.71
N VAL A 381 -5.71 12.12 28.58
CA VAL A 381 -4.67 12.12 29.62
C VAL A 381 -4.46 13.49 30.24
N SER A 382 -4.14 13.50 31.53
CA SER A 382 -3.80 14.72 32.28
C SER A 382 -2.42 15.25 31.92
N MET A 383 -2.20 16.53 32.24
CA MET A 383 -0.90 17.20 32.18
C MET A 383 0.20 16.39 32.88
N ALA A 384 -0.07 15.90 34.10
CA ALA A 384 0.91 15.14 34.88
C ALA A 384 1.32 13.82 34.19
N THR A 385 0.37 13.12 33.58
CA THR A 385 0.65 11.90 32.79
C THR A 385 1.46 12.23 31.54
N LEU A 386 1.15 13.32 30.85
CA LEU A 386 1.90 13.76 29.67
C LEU A 386 3.33 14.13 30.02
N GLU A 387 3.55 14.85 31.12
CA GLU A 387 4.89 15.13 31.63
C GLU A 387 5.67 13.84 31.89
N ASN A 388 5.04 12.87 32.54
CA ASN A 388 5.68 11.57 32.79
C ASN A 388 6.01 10.83 31.49
N LEU A 389 5.07 10.79 30.53
CA LEU A 389 5.28 10.18 29.21
C LEU A 389 6.44 10.84 28.46
N LEU A 390 6.48 12.18 28.43
CA LEU A 390 7.56 12.94 27.80
C LEU A 390 8.91 12.62 28.44
N CYS A 391 8.99 12.55 29.77
CA CYS A 391 10.19 12.14 30.50
C CYS A 391 10.69 10.76 30.08
N HIS A 392 9.79 9.81 29.83
CA HIS A 392 10.15 8.46 29.38
C HIS A 392 10.59 8.40 27.91
N THR A 393 10.19 9.37 27.09
CA THR A 393 10.62 9.47 25.67
C THR A 393 11.95 10.20 25.46
N ILE A 394 12.52 10.84 26.50
CA ILE A 394 13.81 11.56 26.40
C ILE A 394 14.92 10.66 25.85
N ARG A 395 14.94 9.39 26.27
CA ARG A 395 15.99 8.41 25.91
C ARG A 395 15.86 7.84 24.50
N LEU A 396 14.84 8.26 23.75
CA LEU A 396 14.54 7.76 22.41
C LEU A 396 15.07 8.77 21.37
N ASP A 397 16.40 8.78 21.19
CA ASP A 397 17.12 9.77 20.35
C ASP A 397 16.73 9.71 18.86
N ASN A 398 16.19 8.59 18.41
CA ASN A 398 15.74 8.38 17.04
C ASN A 398 14.36 8.99 16.76
N LEU A 399 13.62 9.45 17.79
CA LEU A 399 12.32 10.10 17.59
C LEU A 399 12.47 11.31 16.67
N CYS A 400 11.67 11.31 15.61
CA CYS A 400 11.59 12.34 14.59
C CYS A 400 10.23 13.02 14.56
N LEU A 401 9.16 12.29 14.90
CA LEU A 401 7.81 12.81 14.97
C LEU A 401 7.10 12.27 16.20
N GLU A 402 6.63 13.17 17.05
CA GLU A 402 5.84 12.83 18.23
C GLU A 402 4.55 13.62 18.22
N LEU A 403 3.44 12.89 18.39
CA LEU A 403 2.10 13.45 18.34
C LEU A 403 1.39 13.13 19.65
N TYR A 404 1.19 14.15 20.47
CA TYR A 404 0.57 14.03 21.79
C TYR A 404 -0.83 14.66 21.80
N PRO A 405 -1.73 14.19 22.68
CA PRO A 405 -3.02 14.84 22.88
C PRO A 405 -2.83 16.15 23.67
N ALA A 406 -3.77 17.07 23.51
CA ALA A 406 -3.89 18.21 24.42
C ALA A 406 -4.16 17.69 25.85
N PRO A 407 -3.51 18.26 26.88
CA PRO A 407 -3.80 17.89 28.26
C PRO A 407 -5.28 18.02 28.55
N ARG A 408 -5.86 17.07 29.28
CA ARG A 408 -7.29 17.08 29.65
C ARG A 408 -7.72 18.38 30.32
N GLU A 409 -6.81 19.01 31.06
CA GLU A 409 -7.01 20.31 31.71
C GLU A 409 -7.27 21.46 30.71
N SER A 410 -6.96 21.28 29.43
CA SER A 410 -7.26 22.25 28.37
C SER A 410 -8.76 22.36 28.08
N TYR A 411 -9.57 21.40 28.55
CA TYR A 411 -11.01 21.36 28.34
C TYR A 411 -11.77 21.70 29.62
N ASP A 412 -12.96 22.26 29.48
CA ASP A 412 -13.90 22.44 30.59
C ASP A 412 -14.72 21.16 30.85
N ALA A 413 -15.64 21.23 31.82
CA ALA A 413 -16.49 20.09 32.19
C ALA A 413 -17.42 19.62 31.05
N ASP A 414 -17.72 20.50 30.10
CA ASP A 414 -18.58 20.22 28.95
C ASP A 414 -17.77 19.68 27.75
N GLY A 415 -16.44 19.55 27.90
CA GLY A 415 -15.53 19.10 26.84
C GLY A 415 -15.16 20.20 25.83
N THR A 416 -15.46 21.46 26.15
CA THR A 416 -15.11 22.60 25.28
C THR A 416 -13.66 23.00 25.50
N LEU A 417 -12.93 23.20 24.41
CA LEU A 417 -11.53 23.61 24.44
C LEU A 417 -11.40 25.08 24.88
N CYS A 418 -10.61 25.32 25.93
CA CYS A 418 -10.15 26.65 26.29
C CYS A 418 -8.82 26.94 25.57
N GLN A 419 -8.87 27.71 24.47
CA GLN A 419 -7.69 27.97 23.62
C GLN A 419 -6.53 28.62 24.37
N SER A 420 -6.79 29.58 25.27
CA SER A 420 -5.75 30.24 26.07
C SER A 420 -5.08 29.26 27.02
N ARG A 421 -5.85 28.37 27.66
CA ARG A 421 -5.34 27.33 28.56
C ARG A 421 -4.54 26.27 27.78
N PHE A 422 -5.03 25.85 26.61
CA PHE A 422 -4.30 24.95 25.73
C PHE A 422 -2.95 25.53 25.30
N ALA A 423 -2.92 26.79 24.87
CA ALA A 423 -1.68 27.47 24.50
C ALA A 423 -0.71 27.58 25.69
N GLN A 424 -1.21 27.90 26.89
CA GLN A 424 -0.40 27.96 28.10
C GLN A 424 0.21 26.60 28.46
N LEU A 425 -0.60 25.54 28.52
CA LEU A 425 -0.14 24.20 28.87
C LEU A 425 0.77 23.61 27.79
N GLY A 426 0.48 23.86 26.51
CA GLY A 426 1.35 23.48 25.40
C GLY A 426 2.71 24.16 25.47
N ALA A 427 2.76 25.45 25.83
CA ALA A 427 4.02 26.17 26.06
C ALA A 427 4.80 25.61 27.24
N GLU A 428 4.12 25.27 28.34
CA GLU A 428 4.75 24.65 29.51
C GLU A 428 5.36 23.28 29.18
N LEU A 429 4.61 22.40 28.48
CA LEU A 429 5.12 21.09 28.04
C LEU A 429 6.30 21.24 27.10
N MET A 430 6.19 22.10 26.09
CA MET A 430 7.30 22.35 25.16
C MET A 430 8.52 22.93 25.86
N GLY A 431 8.34 23.82 26.83
CA GLY A 431 9.42 24.35 27.67
C GLY A 431 10.18 23.23 28.37
N ARG A 432 9.46 22.36 29.08
CA ARG A 432 10.05 21.21 29.78
C ARG A 432 10.77 20.23 28.85
N VAL A 433 10.21 19.96 27.66
CA VAL A 433 10.91 19.10 26.70
C VAL A 433 12.22 19.73 26.25
N ARG A 434 12.21 21.05 25.94
CA ARG A 434 13.41 21.79 25.53
C ARG A 434 14.47 21.88 26.62
N ASP A 435 14.07 21.84 27.90
CA ASP A 435 15.00 21.76 29.03
C ASP A 435 15.69 20.38 29.12
N LEU A 436 15.06 19.33 28.59
CA LEU A 436 15.51 17.93 28.73
C LEU A 436 16.23 17.40 27.48
N ARG A 437 15.86 17.87 26.28
CA ARG A 437 16.51 17.53 25.00
C ARG A 437 16.15 18.53 23.90
N GLU A 438 16.82 18.45 22.77
CA GLU A 438 16.42 19.16 21.54
C GLU A 438 15.40 18.32 20.74
N PRO A 439 14.09 18.62 20.79
CA PRO A 439 13.10 17.84 20.05
C PRO A 439 13.16 18.16 18.54
N LYS A 440 13.02 17.14 17.69
CA LYS A 440 12.94 17.33 16.23
C LYS A 440 11.58 17.90 15.81
N ARG A 441 10.50 17.17 16.06
CA ARG A 441 9.13 17.60 15.77
C ARG A 441 8.15 16.99 16.75
N ILE A 442 7.56 17.84 17.60
CA ILE A 442 6.54 17.48 18.57
C ILE A 442 5.30 18.33 18.31
N LEU A 443 4.12 17.71 18.26
CA LEU A 443 2.86 18.40 18.11
C LEU A 443 1.87 17.97 19.20
N PHE A 444 1.32 18.94 19.92
CA PHE A 444 0.18 18.73 20.81
C PHE A 444 -1.11 19.02 20.04
N CYS A 445 -2.06 18.10 20.10
CA CYS A 445 -3.22 18.09 19.23
C CYS A 445 -4.52 18.04 20.03
N THR A 446 -5.48 18.90 19.70
CA THR A 446 -6.80 18.87 20.32
C THR A 446 -7.62 17.68 19.81
N ASP A 447 -8.73 17.42 20.49
CA ASP A 447 -9.79 16.55 19.99
C ASP A 447 -10.43 17.14 18.74
N TYR A 448 -11.19 16.32 18.03
CA TYR A 448 -11.93 16.75 16.86
C TYR A 448 -12.94 17.83 17.22
N CYS A 449 -12.88 18.97 16.53
CA CYS A 449 -13.90 20.00 16.66
C CYS A 449 -15.27 19.44 16.18
N PRO A 450 -16.32 19.46 17.01
CA PRO A 450 -17.64 18.96 16.60
C PRO A 450 -18.26 19.68 15.41
N ARG A 451 -17.84 20.93 15.15
CA ARG A 451 -18.39 21.79 14.08
C ARG A 451 -17.73 21.54 12.72
N CYS A 452 -16.40 21.46 12.67
CA CYS A 452 -15.65 21.37 11.41
C CYS A 452 -14.91 20.03 11.22
N GLY A 453 -14.84 19.18 12.24
CA GLY A 453 -14.14 17.90 12.18
C GLY A 453 -12.61 18.00 12.15
N ASN A 454 -12.04 19.20 12.29
CA ASN A 454 -10.58 19.41 12.32
C ASN A 454 -10.03 19.37 13.75
N ARG A 455 -8.74 19.06 13.88
CA ARG A 455 -7.96 19.18 15.12
C ARG A 455 -7.10 20.43 15.06
N SER A 456 -6.94 21.12 16.19
CA SER A 456 -5.98 22.23 16.32
C SER A 456 -4.65 21.70 16.82
N PHE A 457 -3.56 22.34 16.40
CA PHE A 457 -2.19 21.95 16.76
C PHE A 457 -1.50 23.11 17.47
N TYR A 458 -0.72 22.81 18.50
CA TYR A 458 0.18 23.78 19.13
C TYR A 458 1.40 24.06 18.21
N ASP A 459 1.82 25.33 18.11
CA ASP A 459 3.02 25.82 17.38
C ASP A 459 3.02 25.70 15.84
N LEU A 460 1.99 25.12 15.24
CA LEU A 460 1.63 25.42 13.84
C LEU A 460 0.68 26.61 13.89
N GLU A 461 0.70 27.51 12.87
CA GLU A 461 -0.34 28.53 12.71
C GLU A 461 -1.65 27.82 13.04
N LEU A 462 -2.30 28.25 14.13
CA LEU A 462 -3.64 27.79 14.45
C LEU A 462 -4.37 28.03 13.14
N ASP A 463 -4.64 26.97 12.36
CA ASP A 463 -5.74 27.01 11.42
C ASP A 463 -6.85 27.49 12.33
N GLN A 464 -7.20 28.77 12.18
CA GLN A 464 -8.25 29.40 12.95
C GLN A 464 -9.45 28.59 12.56
N CYS A 465 -9.70 27.49 13.27
CA CYS A 465 -10.99 26.87 13.32
C CYS A 465 -11.81 27.98 13.96
N CYS A 466 -12.40 28.81 13.10
CA CYS A 466 -13.34 29.88 13.42
C CYS A 466 -14.62 29.27 13.98
N CYS A 467 -14.50 28.48 15.04
CA CYS A 467 -15.55 27.64 15.61
C CYS A 467 -15.63 27.89 17.11
#